data_AF-A0A2D0KBY4-F1
#
_entry.id   AF-A0A2D0KBY4-F1
#
_cell.length_a   1.000
_cell.length_b   1.000
_cell.length_c   1.000
_cell.angle_alpha   90.00
_cell.angle_beta   90.00
_cell.angle_gamma   90.00
#
_symmetry.space_group_name_H-M   'P 1'
#
loop_
_entity.id
_entity.type
_entity.pdbx_description
1 polymer ?
#
loop_
_entity_poly.entity_id
_entity_poly.type
_entity_poly.pdbx_seq_one_letter_code
_entity_poly.pdbx_strand_id
1 'polypeptide(L)'
;MDHDEKEKLELRQRKAWDKYRECVRSRWNTSAINRMMENGSRWRLFFPQNLHAGMQHNIENLRHQIQMQPLSDKEQQFADVFMKKDFFIVHASDVNLINNNERNLLIYSRHRLQEKGIKFPTHHSSVQDILGLGNDDYVFFSLEVGYTLKKPLSIFGANFYRIPYRRENMALRHSSMTLIDQIKLKAPDSRMLEKISQQARTYLKTRGFVRENVHFCGIDNCLEGLLYSIILETRNLGRLSMEKDVNLILSARTDDEMNRVINGLFRPEVRVPRMVGIPNDAYQAIMNKRF
;
A
#
# COMPACT_ATOMS: atom_id res chain seq x y z
N MET A 1 7.68 42.38 -18.86
CA MET A 1 8.28 41.20 -18.23
C MET A 1 8.77 40.32 -19.37
N ASP A 2 10.07 40.11 -19.42
CA ASP A 2 10.71 39.30 -20.46
C ASP A 2 10.29 37.81 -20.32
N HIS A 3 10.37 37.05 -21.41
CA HIS A 3 10.00 35.62 -21.43
C HIS A 3 10.76 34.84 -20.34
N ASP A 4 12.05 35.13 -20.15
CA ASP A 4 12.92 34.53 -19.15
C ASP A 4 12.51 34.87 -17.71
N GLU A 5 12.01 36.08 -17.48
CA GLU A 5 11.53 36.50 -16.16
C GLU A 5 10.23 35.80 -15.78
N LYS A 6 9.33 35.63 -16.77
CA LYS A 6 8.08 34.90 -16.60
C LYS A 6 8.33 33.43 -16.26
N GLU A 7 9.25 32.77 -16.97
CA GLU A 7 9.60 31.37 -16.72
C GLU A 7 10.24 31.18 -15.34
N LYS A 8 11.15 32.08 -14.95
CA LYS A 8 11.74 32.08 -13.60
C LYS A 8 10.70 32.27 -12.50
N LEU A 9 9.70 33.13 -12.72
CA LEU A 9 8.61 33.35 -11.77
C LEU A 9 7.72 32.11 -11.65
N GLU A 10 7.32 31.51 -12.76
CA GLU A 10 6.51 30.29 -12.79
C GLU A 10 7.23 29.12 -12.09
N LEU A 11 8.53 28.96 -12.31
CA LEU A 11 9.33 27.94 -11.62
C LEU A 11 9.40 28.19 -10.11
N ARG A 12 9.57 29.44 -9.68
CA ARG A 12 9.57 29.80 -8.24
C ARG A 12 8.21 29.51 -7.60
N GLN A 13 7.11 29.86 -8.27
CA GLN A 13 5.77 29.57 -7.80
C GLN A 13 5.52 28.07 -7.69
N ARG A 14 5.92 27.28 -8.70
CA ARG A 14 5.80 25.82 -8.67
C ARG A 14 6.55 25.21 -7.48
N LYS A 15 7.81 25.62 -7.26
CA LYS A 15 8.60 25.17 -6.10
C LYS A 15 7.94 25.54 -4.76
N ALA A 16 7.37 26.74 -4.64
CA ALA A 16 6.66 27.18 -3.45
C ALA A 16 5.39 26.33 -3.19
N TRP A 17 4.60 26.08 -4.23
CA TRP A 17 3.43 25.19 -4.16
C TRP A 17 3.82 23.75 -3.81
N ASP A 18 4.91 23.24 -4.37
CA ASP A 18 5.40 21.91 -4.06
C ASP A 18 5.78 21.77 -2.59
N LYS A 19 6.51 22.75 -2.06
CA LYS A 19 6.86 22.83 -0.64
C LYS A 19 5.61 22.92 0.26
N TYR A 20 4.65 23.77 -0.10
CA TYR A 20 3.40 23.90 0.65
C TYR A 20 2.63 22.58 0.70
N ARG A 21 2.47 21.91 -0.46
CA ARG A 21 1.80 20.62 -0.55
C ARG A 21 2.52 19.56 0.29
N GLU A 22 3.85 19.49 0.22
CA GLU A 22 4.63 18.57 1.05
C GLU A 22 4.37 18.81 2.55
N CYS A 23 4.43 20.07 3.02
CA CYS A 23 4.13 20.40 4.42
C CYS A 23 2.70 20.04 4.83
N VAL A 24 1.72 20.26 3.96
CA VAL A 24 0.31 19.87 4.21
C VAL A 24 0.20 18.35 4.33
N ARG A 25 0.79 17.59 3.41
CA ARG A 25 0.70 16.12 3.43
C ARG A 25 1.45 15.50 4.60
N SER A 26 2.60 16.06 4.98
CA SER A 26 3.32 15.64 6.18
C SER A 26 2.47 15.86 7.44
N ARG A 27 1.78 17.00 7.56
CA ARG A 27 0.87 17.26 8.69
C ARG A 27 -0.31 16.30 8.70
N TRP A 28 -0.88 15.97 7.53
CA TRP A 28 -1.95 14.96 7.45
C TRP A 28 -1.47 13.58 7.88
N ASN A 29 -0.26 13.19 7.49
CA ASN A 29 0.32 11.92 7.94
C ASN A 29 0.49 11.88 9.46
N THR A 30 1.08 12.92 10.06
CA THR A 30 1.19 13.02 11.52
C THR A 30 -0.17 13.02 12.21
N SER A 31 -1.14 13.77 11.70
CA SER A 31 -2.50 13.80 12.25
C SER A 31 -3.17 12.43 12.17
N ALA A 32 -3.01 11.70 11.06
CA ALA A 32 -3.62 10.39 10.88
C ALA A 32 -2.99 9.33 11.79
N ILE A 33 -1.66 9.35 11.96
CA ILE A 33 -0.95 8.45 12.89
C ILE A 33 -1.28 8.78 14.35
N ASN A 34 -1.31 10.06 14.72
CA ASN A 34 -1.73 10.48 16.06
C ASN A 34 -3.17 10.02 16.34
N ARG A 35 -4.07 10.15 15.37
CA ARG A 35 -5.44 9.65 15.48
C ARG A 35 -5.50 8.14 15.70
N MET A 36 -4.65 7.36 15.03
CA MET A 36 -4.53 5.92 15.30
C MET A 36 -4.12 5.66 16.75
N MET A 37 -3.09 6.35 17.25
CA MET A 37 -2.61 6.19 18.62
C MET A 37 -3.63 6.65 19.67
N GLU A 38 -4.32 7.75 19.40
CA GLU A 38 -5.33 8.33 20.26
C GLU A 38 -6.60 7.48 20.25
N ASN A 39 -7.13 7.05 19.11
CA ASN A 39 -8.46 6.43 19.05
C ASN A 39 -8.44 4.90 18.92
N GLY A 40 -7.33 4.32 18.45
CA GLY A 40 -7.22 2.89 18.21
C GLY A 40 -6.85 2.13 19.48
N SER A 41 -7.84 1.45 20.07
CA SER A 41 -7.65 0.64 21.27
C SER A 41 -6.57 -0.43 21.13
N ARG A 42 -6.34 -0.97 19.92
CA ARG A 42 -5.32 -2.00 19.68
C ARG A 42 -3.88 -1.50 19.75
N TRP A 43 -3.65 -0.19 19.62
CA TRP A 43 -2.32 0.40 19.76
C TRP A 43 -1.98 0.64 21.23
N ARG A 44 -2.94 1.15 22.01
CA ARG A 44 -2.75 1.44 23.44
C ARG A 44 -2.44 0.21 24.28
N LEU A 45 -3.01 -0.95 23.93
CA LEU A 45 -2.84 -2.20 24.68
C LEU A 45 -1.50 -2.91 24.42
N PHE A 46 -0.87 -2.69 23.27
CA PHE A 46 0.27 -3.50 22.81
C PHE A 46 1.48 -2.68 22.34
N PHE A 47 1.38 -1.34 22.31
CA PHE A 47 2.41 -0.47 21.76
C PHE A 47 2.78 0.66 22.75
N PRO A 48 3.83 0.47 23.58
CA PRO A 48 4.35 1.54 24.44
C PRO A 48 5.19 2.58 23.67
N GLN A 49 5.49 2.33 22.39
CA GLN A 49 6.30 3.21 21.55
C GLN A 49 5.46 4.10 20.64
N ASN A 50 6.07 5.15 20.08
CA ASN A 50 5.44 6.00 19.07
C ASN A 50 5.30 5.22 17.75
N LEU A 51 4.06 5.04 17.23
CA LEU A 51 3.80 4.33 15.98
C LEU A 51 4.59 4.90 14.80
N HIS A 52 4.89 6.21 14.79
CA HIS A 52 5.80 6.80 13.80
C HIS A 52 7.18 6.14 13.80
N ALA A 53 7.77 5.96 14.99
CA ALA A 53 9.07 5.33 15.15
C ALA A 53 9.02 3.83 14.82
N GLY A 54 7.92 3.15 15.21
CA GLY A 54 7.71 1.74 14.90
C GLY A 54 7.74 1.44 13.41
N MET A 55 7.03 2.24 12.59
CA MET A 55 7.00 2.03 11.13
C MET A 55 8.39 2.18 10.49
N GLN A 56 9.19 3.10 10.98
CA GLN A 56 10.55 3.35 10.51
C GLN A 56 11.51 2.24 10.95
N HIS A 57 11.39 1.81 12.21
CA HIS A 57 12.18 0.73 12.78
C HIS A 57 11.96 -0.61 12.06
N ASN A 58 10.75 -0.88 11.59
CA ASN A 58 10.43 -2.10 10.85
C ASN A 58 11.28 -2.29 9.60
N ILE A 59 11.41 -1.25 8.77
CA ILE A 59 12.21 -1.36 7.53
C ILE A 59 13.71 -1.46 7.84
N GLU A 60 14.18 -0.76 8.87
CA GLU A 60 15.57 -0.84 9.34
C GLU A 60 15.91 -2.25 9.83
N ASN A 61 15.00 -2.89 10.57
CA ASN A 61 15.15 -4.27 11.00
C ASN A 61 15.21 -5.25 9.82
N LEU A 62 14.38 -5.05 8.79
CA LEU A 62 14.44 -5.89 7.58
C LEU A 62 15.75 -5.69 6.83
N ARG A 63 16.20 -4.45 6.64
CA ARG A 63 17.50 -4.14 6.03
C ARG A 63 18.64 -4.79 6.79
N HIS A 64 18.64 -4.70 8.12
CA HIS A 64 19.63 -5.36 8.97
C HIS A 64 19.62 -6.89 8.81
N GLN A 65 18.44 -7.53 8.77
CA GLN A 65 18.34 -8.98 8.53
C GLN A 65 18.89 -9.39 7.15
N ILE A 66 18.61 -8.62 6.11
CA ILE A 66 19.17 -8.85 4.77
C ILE A 66 20.68 -8.61 4.74
N GLN A 67 21.21 -7.63 5.49
CA GLN A 67 22.64 -7.39 5.59
C GLN A 67 23.38 -8.52 6.32
N MET A 68 22.79 -9.05 7.40
CA MET A 68 23.36 -10.16 8.18
C MET A 68 23.37 -11.48 7.40
N GLN A 69 22.41 -11.67 6.50
CA GLN A 69 22.37 -12.80 5.59
C GLN A 69 22.11 -12.27 4.17
N PRO A 70 23.19 -11.91 3.42
CA PRO A 70 23.08 -11.33 2.09
C PRO A 70 22.21 -12.15 1.14
N LEU A 71 21.68 -11.48 0.11
CA LEU A 71 20.85 -12.13 -0.90
C LEU A 71 21.66 -13.18 -1.67
N SER A 72 21.10 -14.37 -1.82
CA SER A 72 21.59 -15.35 -2.80
C SER A 72 21.33 -14.87 -4.23
N ASP A 73 22.00 -15.46 -5.23
CA ASP A 73 21.82 -15.07 -6.63
C ASP A 73 20.35 -15.11 -7.10
N LYS A 74 19.58 -16.11 -6.65
CA LYS A 74 18.15 -16.23 -6.99
C LYS A 74 17.32 -15.14 -6.34
N GLU A 75 17.61 -14.80 -5.08
CA GLU A 75 16.94 -13.72 -4.35
C GLU A 75 17.28 -12.37 -4.98
N GLN A 76 18.54 -12.15 -5.38
CA GLN A 76 18.98 -10.94 -6.06
C GLN A 76 18.28 -10.78 -7.42
N GLN A 77 18.22 -11.84 -8.22
CA GLN A 77 17.49 -11.82 -9.50
C GLN A 77 16.01 -11.51 -9.31
N PHE A 78 15.37 -12.09 -8.29
CA PHE A 78 13.97 -11.77 -7.95
C PHE A 78 13.82 -10.30 -7.52
N ALA A 79 14.72 -9.81 -6.66
CA ALA A 79 14.74 -8.42 -6.19
C ALA A 79 14.90 -7.42 -7.33
N ASP A 80 15.83 -7.67 -8.25
CA ASP A 80 16.07 -6.82 -9.41
C ASP A 80 14.84 -6.73 -10.31
N VAL A 81 14.16 -7.86 -10.52
CA VAL A 81 12.92 -7.89 -11.31
C VAL A 81 11.79 -7.19 -10.57
N PHE A 82 11.61 -7.45 -9.28
CA PHE A 82 10.58 -6.85 -8.44
C PHE A 82 10.70 -5.32 -8.43
N MET A 83 11.89 -4.78 -8.19
CA MET A 83 12.10 -3.33 -8.09
C MET A 83 11.98 -2.60 -9.43
N LYS A 84 12.09 -3.31 -10.55
CA LYS A 84 11.85 -2.77 -11.90
C LYS A 84 10.37 -2.81 -12.31
N LYS A 85 9.49 -3.41 -11.51
CA LYS A 85 8.06 -3.49 -11.83
C LYS A 85 7.36 -2.15 -11.67
N ASP A 86 6.35 -1.95 -12.51
CA ASP A 86 5.41 -0.87 -12.39
C ASP A 86 4.28 -1.25 -11.42
N PHE A 87 4.30 -0.62 -10.25
CA PHE A 87 3.26 -0.80 -9.23
C PHE A 87 2.13 0.21 -9.41
N PHE A 88 0.90 -0.24 -9.18
CA PHE A 88 -0.30 0.57 -9.18
C PHE A 88 -1.04 0.38 -7.87
N ILE A 89 -1.57 1.46 -7.30
CA ILE A 89 -2.57 1.39 -6.23
C ILE A 89 -3.96 1.51 -6.83
N VAL A 90 -4.89 0.70 -6.35
CA VAL A 90 -6.23 0.58 -6.91
C VAL A 90 -7.28 0.86 -5.85
N HIS A 91 -8.16 1.81 -6.15
CA HIS A 91 -9.34 2.12 -5.36
C HIS A 91 -10.59 1.73 -6.13
N ALA A 92 -11.56 1.14 -5.44
CA ALA A 92 -12.85 0.80 -6.03
C ALA A 92 -13.97 1.61 -5.35
N SER A 93 -14.93 2.08 -6.13
CA SER A 93 -16.07 2.86 -5.65
C SER A 93 -17.31 2.62 -6.49
N ASP A 94 -18.49 2.65 -5.86
CA ASP A 94 -19.77 2.70 -6.57
C ASP A 94 -20.10 4.08 -7.14
N VAL A 95 -19.41 5.13 -6.65
CA VAL A 95 -19.63 6.49 -7.10
C VAL A 95 -18.61 6.86 -8.18
N ASN A 96 -19.03 7.68 -9.14
CA ASN A 96 -18.14 8.31 -10.10
C ASN A 96 -17.35 9.45 -9.40
N LEU A 97 -16.10 9.17 -9.02
CA LEU A 97 -15.20 10.08 -8.31
C LEU A 97 -14.52 11.12 -9.21
N ILE A 98 -14.79 11.07 -10.51
CA ILE A 98 -14.23 11.96 -11.53
C ILE A 98 -15.32 12.84 -12.15
N ASN A 99 -16.49 12.90 -11.51
CA ASN A 99 -17.61 13.74 -11.92
C ASN A 99 -17.40 15.22 -11.51
N ASN A 100 -16.34 15.81 -12.03
CA ASN A 100 -16.03 17.23 -11.92
C ASN A 100 -15.54 17.75 -13.28
N ASN A 101 -15.61 19.07 -13.49
CA ASN A 101 -15.31 19.70 -14.79
C ASN A 101 -13.90 19.36 -15.30
N GLU A 102 -12.93 19.26 -14.40
CA GLU A 102 -11.52 18.96 -14.72
C GLU A 102 -11.24 17.46 -14.83
N ARG A 103 -12.23 16.60 -14.50
CA ARG A 103 -12.10 15.14 -14.41
C ARG A 103 -10.94 14.70 -13.52
N ASN A 104 -10.61 15.48 -12.51
CA ASN A 104 -9.61 15.12 -11.53
C ASN A 104 -10.16 14.03 -10.59
N LEU A 105 -9.35 13.04 -10.25
CA LEU A 105 -9.74 12.03 -9.27
C LEU A 105 -9.58 12.58 -7.87
N LEU A 106 -10.69 12.66 -7.13
CA LEU A 106 -10.70 13.09 -5.73
C LEU A 106 -11.27 11.97 -4.86
N ILE A 107 -10.43 11.45 -3.95
CA ILE A 107 -10.81 10.41 -3.00
C ILE A 107 -10.58 10.94 -1.59
N TYR A 108 -11.59 10.83 -0.74
CA TYR A 108 -11.55 11.31 0.64
C TYR A 108 -11.56 10.14 1.63
N SER A 109 -10.83 10.28 2.74
CA SER A 109 -10.95 9.37 3.87
C SER A 109 -12.37 9.41 4.44
N ARG A 110 -12.75 8.38 5.20
CA ARG A 110 -14.03 8.39 5.91
C ARG A 110 -14.17 9.64 6.78
N HIS A 111 -13.16 9.94 7.58
CA HIS A 111 -13.16 11.11 8.44
C HIS A 111 -13.37 12.40 7.64
N ARG A 112 -12.69 12.55 6.50
CA ARG A 112 -12.83 13.72 5.62
C ARG A 112 -14.20 13.81 4.95
N LEU A 113 -14.81 12.68 4.60
CA LEU A 113 -16.18 12.65 4.08
C LEU A 113 -17.18 13.17 5.12
N GLN A 114 -17.01 12.76 6.39
CA GLN A 114 -17.83 13.23 7.51
C GLN A 114 -17.64 14.73 7.75
N GLU A 115 -16.40 15.22 7.81
CA GLU A 115 -16.10 16.66 7.94
C GLU A 115 -16.76 17.50 6.84
N LYS A 116 -16.87 16.96 5.63
CA LYS A 116 -17.46 17.63 4.47
C LYS A 116 -18.97 17.43 4.34
N GLY A 117 -19.61 16.64 5.20
CA GLY A 117 -21.03 16.30 5.07
C GLY A 117 -21.37 15.52 3.80
N ILE A 118 -20.38 14.84 3.19
CA ILE A 118 -20.61 14.02 2.00
C ILE A 118 -21.19 12.68 2.46
N LYS A 119 -22.30 12.24 1.87
CA LYS A 119 -22.91 10.94 2.17
C LYS A 119 -22.08 9.80 1.58
N PHE A 120 -21.90 8.72 2.34
CA PHE A 120 -21.20 7.52 1.90
C PHE A 120 -21.71 6.27 2.64
N PRO A 121 -21.50 5.06 2.10
CA PRO A 121 -21.86 3.83 2.77
C PRO A 121 -21.01 3.62 4.04
N THR A 122 -21.64 3.73 5.22
CA THR A 122 -20.92 3.66 6.50
C THR A 122 -20.44 2.25 6.84
N HIS A 123 -20.98 1.21 6.21
CA HIS A 123 -20.62 -0.19 6.46
C HIS A 123 -19.30 -0.64 5.82
N HIS A 124 -18.68 0.18 4.95
CA HIS A 124 -17.36 -0.08 4.38
C HIS A 124 -16.21 0.08 5.40
N SER A 125 -16.48 0.67 6.57
CA SER A 125 -15.53 0.71 7.69
C SER A 125 -16.23 0.12 8.92
N SER A 126 -15.63 -0.92 9.50
CA SER A 126 -16.17 -1.56 10.69
C SER A 126 -15.87 -0.74 11.95
N VAL A 127 -16.54 -1.07 13.05
CA VAL A 127 -16.23 -0.51 14.37
C VAL A 127 -14.78 -0.81 14.77
N GLN A 128 -14.23 -1.95 14.35
CA GLN A 128 -12.84 -2.33 14.64
C GLN A 128 -11.84 -1.50 13.81
N ASP A 129 -12.19 -1.01 12.62
CA ASP A 129 -11.35 -0.07 11.88
C ASP A 129 -11.28 1.27 12.62
N ILE A 130 -12.45 1.78 13.03
CA ILE A 130 -12.58 3.11 13.64
C ILE A 130 -12.06 3.13 15.09
N LEU A 131 -12.52 2.24 15.95
CA LEU A 131 -12.20 2.22 17.39
C LEU A 131 -11.11 1.21 17.75
N GLY A 132 -10.88 0.21 16.90
CA GLY A 132 -9.79 -0.76 17.09
C GLY A 132 -8.47 -0.20 16.58
N LEU A 133 -8.44 0.28 15.34
CA LEU A 133 -7.21 0.80 14.71
C LEU A 133 -7.14 2.33 14.64
N GLY A 134 -8.25 3.05 14.68
CA GLY A 134 -8.24 4.52 14.51
C GLY A 134 -7.76 4.96 13.13
N ASN A 135 -7.90 4.11 12.11
CA ASN A 135 -7.35 4.34 10.76
C ASN A 135 -8.38 4.97 9.79
N ASP A 136 -9.47 5.53 10.30
CA ASP A 136 -10.57 6.10 9.52
C ASP A 136 -10.24 7.43 8.82
N ASP A 137 -9.09 8.03 9.11
CA ASP A 137 -8.54 9.17 8.36
C ASP A 137 -7.56 8.74 7.24
N TYR A 138 -7.59 7.49 6.80
CA TYR A 138 -6.87 7.03 5.62
C TYR A 138 -7.82 6.75 4.44
N VAL A 139 -7.28 6.90 3.23
CA VAL A 139 -7.83 6.34 2.00
C VAL A 139 -7.09 5.04 1.71
N PHE A 140 -7.85 3.97 1.43
CA PHE A 140 -7.31 2.62 1.27
C PHE A 140 -7.28 2.19 -0.19
N PHE A 141 -6.21 1.46 -0.54
CA PHE A 141 -5.96 0.95 -1.87
C PHE A 141 -5.37 -0.47 -1.81
N SER A 142 -5.74 -1.32 -2.76
CA SER A 142 -4.98 -2.54 -3.02
C SER A 142 -3.75 -2.25 -3.88
N LEU A 143 -2.69 -3.02 -3.72
CA LEU A 143 -1.51 -2.96 -4.59
C LEU A 143 -1.65 -3.96 -5.75
N GLU A 144 -1.36 -3.52 -6.97
CA GLU A 144 -1.27 -4.33 -8.18
C GLU A 144 0.05 -4.08 -8.91
N VAL A 145 0.48 -5.07 -9.69
CA VAL A 145 1.62 -4.97 -10.62
C VAL A 145 1.13 -4.92 -12.06
N GLY A 146 1.70 -4.02 -12.85
CA GLY A 146 1.47 -3.93 -14.29
C GLY A 146 0.29 -3.04 -14.70
N TYR A 147 0.20 -2.78 -16.01
CA TYR A 147 -0.71 -1.77 -16.57
C TYR A 147 -2.15 -2.24 -16.78
N THR A 148 -2.49 -3.50 -16.51
CA THR A 148 -3.86 -4.04 -16.66
C THR A 148 -4.50 -4.29 -15.30
N LEU A 149 -5.77 -3.92 -15.13
CA LEU A 149 -6.52 -4.20 -13.91
C LEU A 149 -6.53 -5.71 -13.63
N LYS A 150 -6.11 -6.09 -12.42
CA LYS A 150 -6.04 -7.51 -12.03
C LYS A 150 -7.26 -7.93 -11.21
N LYS A 151 -7.88 -6.99 -10.51
CA LYS A 151 -9.09 -7.22 -9.72
C LYS A 151 -10.35 -7.17 -10.60
N PRO A 152 -11.10 -8.28 -10.77
CA PRO A 152 -12.29 -8.28 -11.61
C PRO A 152 -13.52 -7.65 -10.93
N LEU A 153 -13.59 -7.73 -9.59
CA LEU A 153 -14.75 -7.31 -8.79
C LEU A 153 -14.30 -6.79 -7.42
N SER A 154 -15.07 -5.85 -6.86
CA SER A 154 -14.86 -5.32 -5.51
C SER A 154 -16.19 -5.15 -4.80
N ILE A 155 -16.24 -5.53 -3.52
CA ILE A 155 -17.40 -5.25 -2.67
C ILE A 155 -17.58 -3.75 -2.38
N PHE A 156 -16.55 -2.94 -2.63
CA PHE A 156 -16.58 -1.49 -2.46
C PHE A 156 -17.07 -0.75 -3.72
N GLY A 157 -17.28 -1.50 -4.80
CA GLY A 157 -17.98 -1.02 -5.98
C GLY A 157 -17.36 -1.36 -7.32
N ALA A 158 -18.06 -0.97 -8.38
CA ALA A 158 -17.78 -1.41 -9.74
C ALA A 158 -16.84 -0.50 -10.55
N ASN A 159 -16.60 0.73 -10.10
CA ASN A 159 -15.65 1.64 -10.74
C ASN A 159 -14.27 1.50 -10.12
N PHE A 160 -13.24 1.33 -10.94
CA PHE A 160 -11.85 1.18 -10.48
C PHE A 160 -11.01 2.36 -10.91
N TYR A 161 -10.23 2.89 -9.98
CA TYR A 161 -9.28 3.98 -10.20
C TYR A 161 -7.88 3.48 -9.87
N ARG A 162 -6.99 3.45 -10.86
CA ARG A 162 -5.63 2.93 -10.75
C ARG A 162 -4.64 4.07 -10.88
N ILE A 163 -3.77 4.22 -9.88
CA ILE A 163 -2.79 5.30 -9.82
C ILE A 163 -1.39 4.68 -9.80
N PRO A 164 -0.46 5.10 -10.68
CA PRO A 164 0.93 4.68 -10.59
C PRO A 164 1.51 4.98 -9.20
N TYR A 165 2.05 3.96 -8.53
CA TYR A 165 2.60 4.07 -7.18
C TYR A 165 4.09 4.40 -7.25
N ARG A 166 4.39 5.68 -7.51
CA ARG A 166 5.75 6.18 -7.74
C ARG A 166 6.04 7.44 -6.92
N ARG A 167 7.31 7.65 -6.59
CA ARG A 167 7.80 8.73 -5.69
C ARG A 167 7.54 10.14 -6.23
N GLU A 168 7.48 10.29 -7.56
CA GLU A 168 7.18 11.54 -8.25
C GLU A 168 5.75 12.01 -7.94
N ASN A 169 4.86 11.09 -7.61
CA ASN A 169 3.51 11.41 -7.20
C ASN A 169 3.52 11.94 -5.77
N MET A 170 3.56 13.26 -5.63
CA MET A 170 3.50 13.94 -4.34
C MET A 170 2.29 13.54 -3.49
N ALA A 171 1.16 13.16 -4.12
CA ALA A 171 0.00 12.70 -3.37
C ALA A 171 0.27 11.39 -2.60
N LEU A 172 1.31 10.65 -2.96
CA LEU A 172 1.56 9.31 -2.41
C LEU A 172 2.80 9.27 -1.51
N ARG A 173 3.60 10.34 -1.42
CA ARG A 173 4.88 10.32 -0.68
C ARG A 173 4.79 9.91 0.77
N HIS A 174 3.73 10.31 1.46
CA HIS A 174 3.45 9.91 2.85
C HIS A 174 2.44 8.77 2.95
N SER A 175 2.32 7.95 1.91
CA SER A 175 1.57 6.71 2.03
C SER A 175 2.24 5.79 3.05
N SER A 176 1.45 4.91 3.64
CA SER A 176 1.96 3.74 4.34
C SER A 176 1.42 2.48 3.66
N MET A 177 2.05 1.36 3.93
CA MET A 177 1.58 0.05 3.51
C MET A 177 1.50 -0.84 4.73
N THR A 178 0.44 -1.64 4.81
CA THR A 178 0.43 -2.80 5.70
C THR A 178 0.41 -4.07 4.86
N LEU A 179 1.20 -5.05 5.28
CA LEU A 179 1.32 -6.31 4.55
C LEU A 179 0.07 -7.16 4.66
N ILE A 180 -0.69 -7.08 5.75
CA ILE A 180 -1.86 -7.92 6.02
C ILE A 180 -2.95 -7.13 6.76
N ASP A 181 -4.15 -7.71 6.90
CA ASP A 181 -5.23 -7.15 7.74
C ASP A 181 -4.76 -7.00 9.21
N GLN A 182 -4.67 -5.76 9.69
CA GLN A 182 -4.18 -5.44 11.03
C GLN A 182 -5.18 -5.72 12.16
N ILE A 183 -6.46 -5.95 11.85
CA ILE A 183 -7.48 -6.33 12.84
C ILE A 183 -7.38 -7.83 13.10
N LYS A 184 -7.45 -8.62 12.02
CA LYS A 184 -7.55 -10.08 12.09
C LYS A 184 -6.18 -10.74 12.20
N LEU A 185 -5.12 -10.11 11.68
CA LEU A 185 -3.77 -10.66 11.57
C LEU A 185 -3.73 -12.06 10.93
N LYS A 186 -4.69 -12.32 10.04
CA LYS A 186 -4.83 -13.62 9.38
C LYS A 186 -3.93 -13.67 8.16
N ALA A 187 -3.23 -14.77 7.99
CA ALA A 187 -2.53 -15.07 6.77
C ALA A 187 -3.49 -14.99 5.57
N PRO A 188 -3.04 -14.43 4.44
CA PRO A 188 -3.77 -14.51 3.19
C PRO A 188 -3.97 -15.94 2.75
N ASP A 189 -4.95 -16.11 1.89
CA ASP A 189 -5.16 -17.37 1.22
C ASP A 189 -4.10 -17.58 0.13
N SER A 190 -3.27 -18.60 0.30
CA SER A 190 -2.19 -18.94 -0.62
C SER A 190 -2.68 -19.58 -1.94
N ARG A 191 -3.99 -19.62 -2.20
CA ARG A 191 -4.58 -20.07 -3.48
C ARG A 191 -3.99 -19.39 -4.71
N MET A 192 -3.53 -18.14 -4.60
CA MET A 192 -2.90 -17.43 -5.72
C MET A 192 -1.50 -17.96 -6.06
N LEU A 193 -0.82 -18.63 -5.12
CA LEU A 193 0.40 -19.37 -5.40
C LEU A 193 0.01 -20.72 -5.99
N GLU A 194 -0.09 -20.78 -7.31
CA GLU A 194 -0.35 -22.03 -8.01
C GLU A 194 0.83 -23.00 -7.83
N LYS A 195 0.55 -24.30 -7.78
CA LYS A 195 1.55 -25.38 -7.77
C LYS A 195 2.51 -25.44 -6.56
N ILE A 196 2.34 -24.59 -5.55
CA ILE A 196 3.05 -24.82 -4.27
C ILE A 196 2.53 -26.10 -3.60
N SER A 197 3.43 -26.77 -2.86
CA SER A 197 3.16 -28.00 -2.13
C SER A 197 2.09 -27.80 -1.05
N GLN A 198 1.43 -28.89 -0.66
CA GLN A 198 0.47 -28.87 0.45
C GLN A 198 1.14 -28.48 1.78
N GLN A 199 2.42 -28.86 1.96
CA GLN A 199 3.20 -28.50 3.14
C GLN A 199 3.39 -26.98 3.23
N ALA A 200 3.77 -26.33 2.12
CA ALA A 200 3.88 -24.87 2.04
C ALA A 200 2.53 -24.19 2.28
N ARG A 201 1.43 -24.71 1.70
CA ARG A 201 0.09 -24.17 1.96
C ARG A 201 -0.28 -24.21 3.43
N THR A 202 -0.01 -25.32 4.11
CA THR A 202 -0.28 -25.48 5.54
C THR A 202 0.53 -24.48 6.35
N TYR A 203 1.85 -24.39 6.11
CA TYR A 203 2.72 -23.43 6.79
C TYR A 203 2.26 -21.98 6.59
N LEU A 204 2.03 -21.56 5.34
CA LEU A 204 1.62 -20.20 5.01
C LEU A 204 0.27 -19.82 5.64
N LYS A 205 -0.63 -20.80 5.84
CA LYS A 205 -1.93 -20.59 6.49
C LYS A 205 -1.82 -20.45 8.01
N THR A 206 -0.84 -21.13 8.63
CA THR A 206 -0.70 -21.17 10.10
C THR A 206 0.32 -20.19 10.66
N ARG A 207 1.16 -19.57 9.83
CA ARG A 207 2.13 -18.56 10.29
C ARG A 207 1.42 -17.39 10.98
N GLY A 208 2.02 -16.94 12.07
CA GLY A 208 1.54 -15.80 12.83
C GLY A 208 2.12 -14.49 12.30
N PHE A 209 1.41 -13.41 12.58
CA PHE A 209 1.86 -12.05 12.29
C PHE A 209 1.73 -11.18 13.52
N VAL A 210 2.70 -10.29 13.68
CA VAL A 210 2.75 -9.28 14.73
C VAL A 210 2.34 -7.96 14.08
N ARG A 211 1.25 -7.33 14.56
CA ARG A 211 0.64 -6.12 13.95
C ARG A 211 1.64 -5.01 13.75
N GLU A 212 2.57 -4.95 14.68
CA GLU A 212 3.62 -3.99 14.84
C GLU A 212 4.68 -4.10 13.74
N ASN A 213 4.88 -5.28 13.16
CA ASN A 213 5.99 -5.56 12.25
C ASN A 213 5.57 -5.58 10.77
N VAL A 214 4.27 -5.42 10.50
CA VAL A 214 3.68 -5.58 9.15
C VAL A 214 3.35 -4.25 8.50
N HIS A 215 4.00 -3.16 8.89
CA HIS A 215 3.67 -1.83 8.38
C HIS A 215 4.92 -0.97 8.10
N PHE A 216 4.86 -0.22 7.01
CA PHE A 216 5.95 0.61 6.49
C PHE A 216 5.41 1.97 6.04
N CYS A 217 6.25 3.01 6.07
CA CYS A 217 5.87 4.37 5.69
C CYS A 217 6.81 4.93 4.61
N GLY A 218 6.24 5.59 3.61
CA GLY A 218 6.94 6.09 2.43
C GLY A 218 7.01 5.05 1.32
N ILE A 219 6.81 5.46 0.08
CA ILE A 219 6.67 4.56 -1.09
C ILE A 219 7.81 3.55 -1.18
N ASP A 220 9.05 4.03 -1.11
CA ASP A 220 10.24 3.19 -1.21
C ASP A 220 10.33 2.17 -0.08
N ASN A 221 10.18 2.61 1.16
CA ASN A 221 10.19 1.70 2.31
C ASN A 221 9.04 0.69 2.25
N CYS A 222 7.89 1.06 1.67
CA CYS A 222 6.77 0.14 1.49
C CYS A 222 7.11 -0.96 0.48
N LEU A 223 7.68 -0.61 -0.67
CA LEU A 223 8.05 -1.57 -1.71
C LEU A 223 9.23 -2.45 -1.26
N GLU A 224 10.24 -1.84 -0.64
CA GLU A 224 11.39 -2.56 -0.08
C GLU A 224 10.98 -3.46 1.09
N GLY A 225 10.12 -2.97 1.99
CA GLY A 225 9.58 -3.77 3.09
C GLY A 225 8.77 -4.96 2.60
N LEU A 226 7.97 -4.80 1.53
CA LEU A 226 7.28 -5.92 0.89
C LEU A 226 8.27 -6.91 0.26
N LEU A 227 9.26 -6.44 -0.49
CA LEU A 227 10.28 -7.27 -1.12
C LEU A 227 11.04 -8.12 -0.09
N TYR A 228 11.59 -7.49 0.95
CA TYR A 228 12.35 -8.20 1.97
C TYR A 228 11.46 -9.15 2.78
N SER A 229 10.20 -8.79 3.02
CA SER A 229 9.26 -9.72 3.66
C SER A 229 9.02 -10.97 2.81
N ILE A 230 8.92 -10.83 1.48
CA ILE A 230 8.85 -11.97 0.55
C ILE A 230 10.12 -12.82 0.64
N ILE A 231 11.30 -12.19 0.57
CA ILE A 231 12.58 -12.91 0.63
C ILE A 231 12.72 -13.69 1.93
N LEU A 232 12.49 -13.05 3.08
CA LEU A 232 12.57 -13.71 4.39
C LEU A 232 11.54 -14.85 4.52
N GLU A 233 10.36 -14.69 3.94
CA GLU A 233 9.36 -15.76 3.90
C GLU A 233 9.85 -16.96 3.07
N THR A 234 10.48 -16.71 1.92
CA THR A 234 11.08 -17.79 1.12
C THR A 234 12.22 -18.48 1.86
N ARG A 235 13.02 -17.76 2.64
CA ARG A 235 14.03 -18.37 3.52
C ARG A 235 13.43 -19.26 4.58
N ASN A 236 12.28 -18.87 5.16
CA ASN A 236 11.58 -19.71 6.12
C ASN A 236 11.07 -21.01 5.47
N LEU A 237 10.53 -20.95 4.25
CA LEU A 237 10.17 -22.13 3.48
C LEU A 237 11.38 -23.05 3.20
N GLY A 238 12.52 -22.47 2.82
CA GLY A 238 13.76 -23.23 2.59
C GLY A 238 14.27 -23.95 3.84
N ARG A 239 14.23 -23.27 5.01
CA ARG A 239 14.56 -23.89 6.31
C ARG A 239 13.66 -25.07 6.68
N LEU A 240 12.45 -25.11 6.12
CA LEU A 240 11.49 -26.22 6.26
C LEU A 240 11.61 -27.25 5.12
N SER A 241 12.72 -27.24 4.39
CA SER A 241 13.04 -28.15 3.28
C SER A 241 12.08 -28.06 2.09
N MET A 242 11.48 -26.89 1.85
CA MET A 242 10.51 -26.65 0.76
C MET A 242 11.15 -25.97 -0.46
N GLU A 243 12.34 -26.41 -0.88
CA GLU A 243 13.14 -25.76 -1.93
C GLU A 243 12.42 -25.62 -3.28
N LYS A 244 11.55 -26.57 -3.65
CA LYS A 244 10.75 -26.47 -4.88
C LYS A 244 9.78 -25.28 -4.82
N ASP A 245 9.18 -25.03 -3.67
CA ASP A 245 8.24 -23.92 -3.47
C ASP A 245 8.97 -22.57 -3.44
N VAL A 246 10.15 -22.53 -2.81
CA VAL A 246 11.06 -21.37 -2.84
C VAL A 246 11.41 -21.01 -4.28
N ASN A 247 11.87 -21.99 -5.06
CA ASN A 247 12.22 -21.78 -6.45
C ASN A 247 11.02 -21.28 -7.28
N LEU A 248 9.83 -21.82 -7.04
CA LEU A 248 8.62 -21.37 -7.72
C LEU A 248 8.32 -19.90 -7.42
N ILE A 249 8.38 -19.49 -6.16
CA ILE A 249 8.14 -18.09 -5.75
C ILE A 249 9.21 -17.16 -6.34
N LEU A 250 10.49 -17.48 -6.17
CA LEU A 250 11.60 -16.64 -6.65
C LEU A 250 11.75 -16.65 -8.17
N SER A 251 11.05 -17.53 -8.89
CA SER A 251 11.03 -17.58 -10.36
C SER A 251 10.02 -16.64 -11.01
N ALA A 252 9.15 -15.96 -10.24
CA ALA A 252 8.16 -15.03 -10.80
C ALA A 252 8.83 -13.90 -11.60
N ARG A 253 8.42 -13.69 -12.86
CA ARG A 253 8.98 -12.65 -13.74
C ARG A 253 7.93 -11.75 -14.36
N THR A 254 6.76 -12.29 -14.71
CA THR A 254 5.66 -11.53 -15.32
C THR A 254 4.88 -10.73 -14.28
N ASP A 255 4.10 -9.75 -14.73
CA ASP A 255 3.26 -8.95 -13.84
C ASP A 255 2.20 -9.83 -13.14
N ASP A 256 1.64 -10.82 -13.82
CA ASP A 256 0.67 -11.75 -13.25
C ASP A 256 1.28 -12.70 -12.22
N GLU A 257 2.48 -13.22 -12.48
CA GLU A 257 3.21 -14.01 -11.47
C GLU A 257 3.54 -13.17 -10.24
N MET A 258 4.00 -11.92 -10.44
CA MET A 258 4.34 -11.04 -9.33
C MET A 258 3.11 -10.68 -8.47
N ASN A 259 1.98 -10.38 -9.12
CA ASN A 259 0.71 -10.16 -8.41
C ASN A 259 0.28 -11.39 -7.60
N ARG A 260 0.46 -12.59 -8.16
CA ARG A 260 0.15 -13.86 -7.48
C ARG A 260 1.04 -14.08 -6.26
N VAL A 261 2.35 -13.79 -6.38
CA VAL A 261 3.29 -13.86 -5.25
C VAL A 261 2.90 -12.89 -4.14
N ILE A 262 2.72 -11.61 -4.46
CA ILE A 262 2.39 -10.57 -3.49
C ILE A 262 1.08 -10.87 -2.75
N ASN A 263 0.02 -11.20 -3.49
CA ASN A 263 -1.30 -11.44 -2.90
C ASN A 263 -1.45 -12.82 -2.25
N GLY A 264 -0.67 -13.81 -2.70
CA GLY A 264 -0.62 -15.12 -2.08
C GLY A 264 0.18 -15.16 -0.78
N LEU A 265 1.15 -14.27 -0.62
CA LEU A 265 1.97 -14.17 0.59
C LEU A 265 1.47 -13.11 1.59
N PHE A 266 1.07 -11.92 1.14
CA PHE A 266 0.79 -10.81 2.08
C PHE A 266 -0.56 -10.13 1.81
N ARG A 267 -0.95 -9.89 0.55
CA ARG A 267 -2.14 -9.09 0.21
C ARG A 267 -2.07 -7.67 0.82
N PRO A 268 -1.04 -6.89 0.43
CA PRO A 268 -0.77 -5.59 1.01
C PRO A 268 -1.86 -4.56 0.69
N GLU A 269 -2.07 -3.66 1.64
CA GLU A 269 -2.96 -2.51 1.54
C GLU A 269 -2.15 -1.22 1.67
N VAL A 270 -2.27 -0.33 0.69
CA VAL A 270 -1.67 1.01 0.73
C VAL A 270 -2.67 1.99 1.29
N ARG A 271 -2.20 2.85 2.19
CA ARG A 271 -2.99 3.84 2.90
C ARG A 271 -2.43 5.22 2.66
N VAL A 272 -3.27 6.15 2.22
CA VAL A 272 -2.89 7.55 2.01
C VAL A 272 -3.65 8.44 2.99
N PRO A 273 -2.96 9.28 3.78
CA PRO A 273 -3.61 10.13 4.77
C PRO A 273 -4.62 11.10 4.15
N ARG A 274 -5.82 11.15 4.75
CA ARG A 274 -6.91 12.13 4.60
C ARG A 274 -7.56 12.25 3.22
N MET A 275 -6.78 12.41 2.15
CA MET A 275 -7.28 12.47 0.79
C MET A 275 -6.22 12.22 -0.28
N VAL A 276 -6.70 11.82 -1.46
CA VAL A 276 -5.93 11.64 -2.68
C VAL A 276 -6.56 12.50 -3.78
N GLY A 277 -5.73 13.34 -4.41
CA GLY A 277 -6.13 14.17 -5.55
C GLY A 277 -5.17 13.95 -6.69
N ILE A 278 -5.65 13.42 -7.82
CA ILE A 278 -4.84 13.07 -9.00
C ILE A 278 -5.41 13.73 -10.25
N PRO A 279 -4.58 14.41 -11.07
CA PRO A 279 -5.00 14.97 -12.35
C PRO A 279 -5.54 13.92 -13.35
N ASN A 280 -6.44 14.32 -14.25
CA ASN A 280 -7.12 13.45 -15.25
C ASN A 280 -6.20 12.55 -16.09
N ASP A 281 -4.95 12.95 -16.32
CA ASP A 281 -3.95 12.25 -17.12
C ASP A 281 -3.00 11.35 -16.30
N ALA A 282 -3.13 11.36 -14.97
CA ALA A 282 -2.22 10.67 -14.05
C ALA A 282 -2.84 9.45 -13.35
N TYR A 283 -4.01 8.99 -13.81
CA TYR A 283 -4.65 7.75 -13.35
C TYR A 283 -5.41 7.05 -14.49
N GLN A 284 -5.78 5.80 -14.28
CA GLN A 284 -6.67 5.04 -15.16
C GLN A 284 -8.03 4.88 -14.47
N ALA A 285 -9.11 5.29 -15.15
CA ALA A 285 -10.48 5.05 -14.72
C ALA A 285 -11.09 3.92 -15.53
N ILE A 286 -11.54 2.86 -14.86
CA ILE A 286 -12.29 1.76 -15.47
C ILE A 286 -13.71 1.80 -14.91
N MET A 287 -14.62 2.30 -15.72
CA MET A 287 -16.03 2.48 -15.36
C MET A 287 -16.84 1.27 -15.83
N ASN A 288 -17.43 0.52 -14.92
CA ASN A 288 -18.38 -0.51 -15.30
C ASN A 288 -19.78 0.11 -15.45
N LYS A 289 -20.29 0.16 -16.68
CA LYS A 289 -21.63 0.69 -17.00
C LYS A 289 -22.77 -0.26 -16.60
N ARG A 290 -22.49 -1.35 -15.91
CA ARG A 290 -23.48 -2.38 -15.55
C ARG A 290 -23.64 -2.44 -14.04
N PHE A 291 -24.41 -1.52 -13.48
CA PHE A 291 -25.35 -1.69 -12.37
C PHE A 291 -26.38 -0.57 -12.45
#